data_AF-A0A380Q842-F1
#
_entry.id   AF-A0A380Q842-F1
#
_cell.length_a   1.000
_cell.length_b   1.000
_cell.length_c   1.000
_cell.angle_alpha   90.00
_cell.angle_beta   90.00
_cell.angle_gamma   90.00
#
_symmetry.space_group_name_H-M   'P 1'
#
loop_
_entity.id
_entity.type
_entity.pdbx_description
1 polymer ?
#
loop_
_entity_poly.entity_id
_entity_poly.type
_entity_poly.pdbx_seq_one_letter_code
_entity_poly.pdbx_strand_id
1 'polypeptide(L)'
;MGRIQFSLKNIDNQYVIIANNPTPYFVSFGQIQLQSQQKNYLIAQSMDMMTGPFSTRPYYFEQPPTSLKGKFTVSYIYFDDAGNQVRNSQPVMITL
;
A
#
# COMPACT_ATOMS: atom_id res chain seq x y z
N MET A 1 -1.68 -8.10 -18.87
CA MET A 1 -1.16 -6.88 -18.22
C MET A 1 -1.59 -6.90 -16.76
N GLY A 2 -0.69 -6.65 -15.82
CA GLY A 2 -0.99 -6.66 -14.38
C GLY A 2 -1.52 -5.31 -13.88
N ARG A 3 -1.99 -5.29 -12.64
CA ARG A 3 -2.28 -4.07 -11.86
C ARG A 3 -1.37 -4.04 -10.63
N ILE A 4 -1.26 -2.88 -9.97
CA ILE A 4 -0.57 -2.80 -8.68
C ILE A 4 -1.13 -3.87 -7.72
N GLN A 5 -0.23 -4.51 -6.99
CA GLN A 5 -0.59 -5.50 -5.98
C GLN A 5 0.01 -5.10 -4.64
N PHE A 6 -0.77 -5.26 -3.58
CA PHE A 6 -0.30 -5.02 -2.22
C PHE A 6 -0.14 -6.33 -1.46
N SER A 7 0.87 -6.39 -0.60
CA SER A 7 1.02 -7.42 0.42
C SER A 7 1.42 -6.79 1.74
N LEU A 8 1.03 -7.43 2.84
CA LEU A 8 1.37 -7.02 4.19
C LEU A 8 2.40 -7.99 4.75
N LYS A 9 3.60 -7.49 5.07
CA LYS A 9 4.72 -8.28 5.59
C LYS A 9 5.15 -7.78 6.97
N ASN A 10 5.76 -8.67 7.74
CA ASN A 10 6.52 -8.31 8.93
C ASN A 10 8.02 -8.42 8.59
N ILE A 11 8.74 -7.31 8.61
CA ILE A 11 10.19 -7.25 8.35
C ILE A 11 10.83 -6.66 9.60
N ASP A 12 11.77 -7.37 10.22
CA ASP A 12 12.50 -6.92 11.41
C ASP A 12 11.58 -6.40 12.53
N ASN A 13 10.50 -7.14 12.78
CA ASN A 13 9.49 -6.82 13.79
C ASN A 13 8.67 -5.54 13.49
N GLN A 14 8.68 -5.08 12.24
CA GLN A 14 7.88 -3.96 11.74
C GLN A 14 6.94 -4.42 10.63
N TYR A 15 5.66 -4.09 10.76
CA TYR A 15 4.71 -4.32 9.68
C TYR A 15 4.91 -3.30 8.57
N VAL A 16 4.91 -3.75 7.33
CA VAL A 16 5.05 -2.92 6.13
C VAL A 16 4.08 -3.34 5.04
N ILE A 17 3.61 -2.36 4.27
CA ILE A 17 2.86 -2.60 3.04
C ILE A 17 3.85 -2.61 1.88
N ILE A 18 3.97 -3.75 1.20
CA ILE A 18 4.78 -3.85 -0.02
C ILE A 18 3.85 -3.64 -1.21
N ALA A 19 4.09 -2.57 -1.97
CA ALA A 19 3.49 -2.38 -3.28
C ALA A 19 4.36 -3.07 -4.33
N ASN A 20 3.76 -3.92 -5.16
CA ASN A 20 4.39 -4.56 -6.30
C ASN A 20 3.74 -4.00 -7.58
N ASN A 21 4.56 -3.37 -8.42
CA ASN A 21 4.13 -2.82 -9.70
C ASN A 21 4.61 -3.72 -10.84
N PRO A 22 3.76 -4.61 -11.36
CA PRO A 22 4.11 -5.49 -12.48
C PRO A 22 3.97 -4.80 -13.84
N THR A 23 3.79 -3.48 -13.89
CA THR A 23 3.49 -2.73 -15.12
C THR A 23 4.70 -1.92 -15.59
N PRO A 24 4.75 -1.52 -16.88
CA PRO A 24 5.80 -0.67 -17.40
C PRO A 24 5.63 0.82 -17.05
N TYR A 25 4.66 1.19 -16.21
CA TYR A 25 4.34 2.58 -15.87
C TYR A 25 4.64 2.88 -14.41
N PHE A 26 4.95 4.14 -14.09
CA PHE A 26 5.04 4.59 -12.71
C PHE A 26 3.63 4.69 -12.09
N VAL A 27 3.53 4.42 -10.79
CA VAL A 27 2.28 4.63 -10.04
C VAL A 27 2.56 5.59 -8.90
N SER A 28 1.92 6.75 -8.91
CA SER A 28 2.04 7.78 -7.88
C SER A 28 0.84 7.72 -6.93
N PHE A 29 1.09 7.52 -5.64
CA PHE A 29 0.05 7.44 -4.63
C PHE A 29 -0.14 8.77 -3.90
N GLY A 30 -1.39 9.17 -3.68
CA GLY A 30 -1.72 10.31 -2.80
C GLY A 30 -1.94 9.89 -1.35
N GLN A 31 -2.45 8.68 -1.13
CA GLN A 31 -2.66 8.11 0.21
C GLN A 31 -2.75 6.59 0.11
N ILE A 32 -2.24 5.91 1.12
CA ILE A 32 -2.42 4.48 1.34
C ILE A 32 -2.88 4.27 2.78
N GLN A 33 -3.85 3.40 3.00
CA GLN A 33 -4.32 3.03 4.33
C GLN A 33 -4.65 1.55 4.39
N LEU A 34 -4.32 0.91 5.51
CA LEU A 34 -4.75 -0.45 5.82
C LEU A 34 -6.00 -0.37 6.70
N GLN A 35 -7.07 -1.06 6.29
CA GLN A 35 -8.33 -1.07 7.00
C GLN A 35 -8.64 -2.48 7.50
N SER A 36 -9.08 -2.56 8.74
CA SER A 36 -9.75 -3.72 9.33
C SER A 36 -11.19 -3.34 9.66
N GLN A 37 -12.01 -4.29 10.12
CA GLN A 37 -13.37 -3.98 10.58
C GLN A 37 -13.41 -2.95 11.73
N GLN A 38 -12.33 -2.85 12.52
CA GLN A 38 -12.32 -2.10 13.78
C GLN A 38 -11.43 -0.86 13.74
N LYS A 39 -10.42 -0.85 12.87
CA LYS A 39 -9.36 0.16 12.89
C LYS A 39 -8.79 0.43 11.50
N ASN A 40 -8.46 1.69 11.27
CA ASN A 40 -7.70 2.18 10.13
C ASN A 40 -6.27 2.47 10.58
N TYR A 41 -5.30 2.10 9.75
CA TYR A 41 -3.88 2.37 9.94
C TYR A 41 -3.38 3.15 8.74
N LEU A 42 -2.88 4.35 8.98
CA LEU A 42 -2.36 5.22 7.92
C LEU A 42 -0.92 4.83 7.58
N ILE A 43 -0.62 4.84 6.29
CA ILE A 43 0.75 4.82 5.80
C ILE A 43 1.32 6.24 5.90
N ALA A 44 2.57 6.34 6.35
CA ALA A 44 3.28 7.60 6.47
C ALA A 44 3.37 8.28 5.11
N GLN A 45 2.97 9.55 5.07
CA GLN A 45 3.06 10.36 3.87
C GLN A 45 4.51 10.79 3.65
N SER A 46 4.95 10.76 2.40
CA SER A 46 6.25 11.29 1.98
C SER A 46 6.11 12.02 0.65
N MET A 47 7.08 12.89 0.32
CA MET A 47 7.05 13.60 -0.96
C MET A 47 7.14 12.65 -2.16
N ASP A 48 7.83 11.52 -2.00
CA ASP A 48 7.97 10.50 -3.02
C ASP A 48 7.13 9.27 -2.65
N MET A 49 5.87 9.29 -3.08
CA MET A 49 4.94 8.18 -2.96
C MET A 49 4.81 7.43 -4.29
N MET A 50 5.90 7.18 -4.99
CA MET A 50 5.89 6.56 -6.33
C MET A 50 6.44 5.12 -6.31
N THR A 51 5.79 4.18 -7.00
CA THR A 51 6.38 2.85 -7.27
C THR A 51 6.72 2.74 -8.75
N GLY A 52 7.99 2.45 -9.04
CA GLY A 52 8.51 2.38 -10.40
C GLY A 52 8.04 1.14 -11.18
N PRO A 53 8.24 1.13 -12.51
CA PRO A 53 7.95 -0.01 -13.35
C PRO A 53 8.65 -1.29 -12.88
N PHE A 54 7.96 -2.43 -12.95
CA PHE A 54 8.50 -3.77 -12.63
C PHE A 54 9.25 -3.85 -11.30
N SER A 55 8.82 -3.06 -10.31
CA SER A 55 9.52 -2.91 -9.04
C SER A 55 8.61 -3.14 -7.85
N THR A 56 9.22 -3.32 -6.68
CA THR A 56 8.53 -3.32 -5.41
C THR A 56 9.01 -2.16 -4.54
N ARG A 57 8.11 -1.59 -3.74
CA ARG A 57 8.45 -0.54 -2.78
C ARG A 57 7.76 -0.81 -1.43
N PRO A 58 8.51 -0.79 -0.31
CA PRO A 58 7.91 -0.80 1.02
C PRO A 58 7.34 0.57 1.39
N TYR A 59 6.18 0.54 2.03
CA TYR A 59 5.51 1.69 2.62
C TYR A 59 5.26 1.41 4.10
N TYR A 60 5.68 2.35 4.95
CA TYR A 60 5.67 2.21 6.41
C TYR A 60 4.47 2.91 7.02
N PHE A 61 3.94 2.37 8.11
CA PHE A 61 2.85 3.01 8.84
C PHE A 61 3.33 4.29 9.53
N GLU A 62 2.46 5.32 9.56
CA GLU A 62 2.70 6.53 10.34
C GLU A 62 2.83 6.20 11.83
N GLN A 63 1.95 5.31 12.31
CA GLN A 63 2.01 4.72 13.64
C GLN A 63 2.07 3.19 13.49
N PRO A 64 3.25 2.57 13.70
CA PRO A 64 3.42 1.14 13.55
C PRO A 64 2.43 0.36 14.44
N PRO A 65 1.59 -0.53 13.87
CA PRO A 65 0.75 -1.39 14.67
C PRO A 65 1.60 -2.40 15.43
N THR A 66 1.28 -2.65 16.69
CA THR A 66 1.97 -3.67 17.51
C THR A 66 1.57 -5.09 17.13
N SER A 67 0.34 -5.28 16.65
CA SER A 67 -0.18 -6.58 16.20
C SER A 67 -1.25 -6.37 15.15
N LEU A 68 -1.17 -7.14 14.06
CA LEU A 68 -2.22 -7.23 13.06
C LEU A 68 -2.73 -8.68 13.05
N LYS A 69 -4.05 -8.85 13.18
CA LYS A 69 -4.71 -10.17 13.08
C LYS A 69 -6.00 -10.01 12.28
N GLY A 70 -6.29 -10.99 11.44
CA GLY A 70 -7.52 -11.06 10.65
C GLY A 70 -7.36 -10.61 9.21
N LYS A 71 -8.50 -10.25 8.60
CA LYS A 71 -8.58 -9.83 7.20
C LYS A 71 -8.43 -8.31 7.12
N PHE A 72 -7.65 -7.85 6.15
CA PHE A 72 -7.44 -6.43 5.92
C PHE A 72 -7.72 -6.07 4.46
N THR A 73 -7.98 -4.79 4.25
CA THR A 73 -8.10 -4.18 2.93
C THR A 73 -7.13 -3.01 2.86
N VAL A 74 -6.29 -2.98 1.82
CA VAL A 74 -5.53 -1.77 1.49
C VAL A 74 -6.43 -0.90 0.64
N SER A 75 -6.72 0.31 1.11
CA SER A 75 -7.40 1.35 0.33
C SER A 75 -6.38 2.41 -0.05
N TYR A 76 -6.39 2.84 -1.31
CA TYR A 76 -5.38 3.76 -1.83
C TYR A 76 -5.95 4.72 -2.87
N ILE A 77 -5.28 5.86 -3.00
CA ILE A 77 -5.51 6.85 -4.05
C ILE A 77 -4.28 6.88 -4.93
N TYR A 78 -4.43 6.76 -6.24
CA TYR A 78 -3.36 7.03 -7.20
C TYR A 78 -3.77 8.14 -8.17
N PHE A 79 -2.77 8.78 -8.77
CA PHE A 79 -2.99 9.81 -9.80
C PHE A 79 -2.87 9.19 -11.19
N ASP A 80 -3.84 9.45 -12.05
CA ASP A 80 -3.73 9.13 -13.47
C ASP A 80 -2.92 10.19 -14.24
N ASP A 81 -2.69 9.96 -15.53
CA ASP A 81 -1.89 10.85 -16.39
C ASP A 81 -2.53 12.24 -16.60
N ALA A 82 -3.83 12.37 -16.32
CA ALA A 82 -4.54 13.65 -16.34
C ALA A 82 -4.50 14.36 -14.96
N GLY A 83 -3.85 13.76 -13.96
CA GLY A 83 -3.75 14.28 -12.61
C GLY A 83 -4.99 14.03 -11.74
N ASN A 84 -5.94 13.21 -12.20
CA ASN A 84 -7.13 12.89 -11.42
C ASN A 84 -6.81 11.86 -10.34
N GLN A 85 -7.47 12.02 -9.20
CA GLN A 85 -7.41 11.03 -8.11
C GLN A 85 -8.32 9.85 -8.41
N VAL A 86 -7.74 8.66 -8.47
CA VAL A 86 -8.46 7.40 -8.61
C VAL A 86 -8.37 6.62 -7.31
N ARG A 87 -9.52 6.27 -6.73
CA ARG A 87 -9.64 5.50 -5.48
C ARG A 87 -9.82 4.03 -5.79
N ASN A 88 -9.08 3.17 -5.11
CA ASN A 88 -9.19 1.72 -5.28
C ASN A 88 -8.90 1.00 -3.96
N SER A 89 -9.23 -0.29 -3.91
CA SER A 89 -8.97 -1.12 -2.74
C SER A 89 -8.66 -2.57 -3.11
N GLN A 90 -7.84 -3.22 -2.30
CA GLN A 90 -7.44 -4.62 -2.48
C GLN A 90 -7.44 -5.36 -1.13
N PRO A 91 -8.09 -6.53 -1.03
CA PRO A 91 -7.96 -7.36 0.15
C PRO A 91 -6.52 -7.87 0.27
N VAL A 92 -5.96 -7.83 1.49
CA VAL A 92 -4.63 -8.37 1.80
C VAL A 92 -4.69 -9.27 3.02
N MET A 93 -3.86 -10.31 2.99
CA MET A 93 -3.59 -11.19 4.12
C MET A 93 -2.17 -10.93 4.61
N ILE A 94 -1.94 -11.13 5.91
CA ILE A 94 -0.59 -11.12 6.48
C ILE A 94 0.15 -12.33 5.92
N THR A 95 1.30 -12.08 5.30
CA THR A 95 2.25 -13.16 4.96
C THR A 95 3.34 -13.14 6.02
N LEU A 96 3.37 -14.20 6.85
CA LEU A 96 4.39 -14.43 7.88
C LEU A 96 5.71 -14.86 7.25
#